data_AF-A0A933LWH2-F1
#
_entry.id   AF-A0A933LWH2-F1
#
_cell.length_a   1.000
_cell.length_b   1.000
_cell.length_c   1.000
_cell.angle_alpha   90.00
_cell.angle_beta   90.00
_cell.angle_gamma   90.00
#
_symmetry.space_group_name_H-M   'P 1'
#
loop_
_entity.id
_entity.type
_entity.pdbx_description
1 polymer ?
#
loop_
_entity_poly.entity_id
_entity_poly.type
_entity_poly.pdbx_seq_one_letter_code
_entity_poly.pdbx_strand_id
1 'polypeptide(L)'
;MNEKPSRREAIRYHREATEALERGEPEDALALLSFAFERDPDFRPAYETAVAALEELEHVEEADLFRHALDAFDDPRALYRLGYHFFDEGHTRLAVPFLSRSDRLRPLSPDTLIALAVSLAAEGRFRECLKTLERHPELETQFWPYHEYAYANFLLGRIDRARTAVRRIRAREDSFRATVTEDETADFEASIERLEGGLARYGRVPERDDASIRDWHFIQYGAALLERFDDRFGPGAGTLAGGRFLSFHSSPGLVRGVLDGLVGLLGQLGIAPATVLFAPDDDSEILALALGVLLDLPVDSIDDALDRQDSLVVAASSEALNDFPEIADREAGETLFAYQLLWTRDCLVVPDVSGLLAQLHVFPWQETHPDLEEPAFDIPADPRPFEEIAHWILEAAPFPPPASREEDFAFYVRHRADLAAGDWIRRPHRERYLTNSPIPGWRYA
;
A
#
# COMPACT_ATOMS: atom_id res chain seq x y z
N MET A 1 -8.10 -17.45 40.51
CA MET A 1 -8.44 -16.15 39.90
C MET A 1 -8.40 -16.36 38.40
N ASN A 2 -9.53 -16.34 37.70
CA ASN A 2 -9.56 -16.66 36.26
C ASN A 2 -8.86 -15.54 35.48
N GLU A 3 -7.69 -15.82 34.93
CA GLU A 3 -6.98 -14.92 34.01
C GLU A 3 -7.83 -14.64 32.77
N LYS A 4 -7.84 -13.39 32.32
CA LYS A 4 -8.52 -12.98 31.08
C LYS A 4 -7.92 -13.77 29.89
N PRO A 5 -8.74 -14.23 28.92
CA PRO A 5 -8.26 -14.99 27.77
C PRO A 5 -7.06 -14.34 27.05
N SER A 6 -7.02 -13.02 26.85
CA SER A 6 -5.89 -12.39 26.16
C SER A 6 -4.59 -12.40 26.98
N ARG A 7 -4.65 -12.37 28.33
CA ARG A 7 -3.44 -12.51 29.16
C ARG A 7 -2.82 -13.90 29.04
N ARG A 8 -3.63 -14.95 28.87
CA ARG A 8 -3.13 -16.31 28.65
C ARG A 8 -2.40 -16.42 27.30
N GLU A 9 -2.91 -15.77 26.26
CA GLU A 9 -2.24 -15.71 24.96
C GLU A 9 -0.92 -14.95 25.06
N ALA A 10 -0.88 -13.80 25.76
CA ALA A 10 0.35 -13.05 25.99
C ALA A 10 1.42 -13.90 26.71
N ILE A 11 1.02 -14.65 27.75
CA ILE A 11 1.93 -15.56 28.48
C ILE A 11 2.46 -16.67 27.56
N ARG A 12 1.64 -17.20 26.64
CA ARG A 12 2.07 -18.21 25.68
C ARG A 12 3.15 -17.65 24.74
N TYR A 13 2.87 -16.52 24.09
CA TYR A 13 3.83 -15.87 23.20
C TYR A 13 5.13 -15.49 23.91
N HIS A 14 5.05 -14.97 25.13
CA HIS A 14 6.25 -14.69 25.94
C HIS A 14 7.08 -15.94 26.26
N ARG A 15 6.44 -17.09 26.53
CA ARG A 15 7.16 -18.34 26.75
C ARG A 15 7.91 -18.75 25.49
N GLU A 16 7.23 -18.75 24.35
CA GLU A 16 7.84 -19.05 23.06
C GLU A 16 8.99 -18.09 22.76
N ALA A 17 8.84 -16.80 23.07
CA ALA A 17 9.90 -15.80 22.91
C ALA A 17 11.12 -16.08 23.81
N THR A 18 10.87 -16.52 25.06
CA THR A 18 11.96 -16.91 25.98
C THR A 18 12.71 -18.13 25.44
N GLU A 19 11.97 -19.13 24.92
CA GLU A 19 12.55 -20.33 24.31
C GLU A 19 13.33 -20.02 23.03
N ALA A 20 12.92 -19.02 22.24
CA ALA A 20 13.68 -18.52 21.08
C ALA A 20 14.98 -17.83 21.53
N LEU A 21 14.92 -16.96 22.54
CA LEU A 21 16.10 -16.29 23.07
C LEU A 21 17.11 -17.29 23.68
N GLU A 22 16.64 -18.32 24.38
CA GLU A 22 17.49 -19.41 24.88
C GLU A 22 18.20 -20.20 23.76
N ARG A 23 17.64 -20.20 22.54
CA ARG A 23 18.25 -20.79 21.34
C ARG A 23 19.18 -19.83 20.59
N GLY A 24 19.32 -18.57 21.05
CA GLY A 24 20.10 -17.54 20.37
C GLY A 24 19.39 -16.99 19.13
N GLU A 25 18.05 -16.95 19.14
CA GLU A 25 17.20 -16.42 18.08
C GLU A 25 16.47 -15.14 18.58
N PRO A 26 17.19 -14.02 18.83
CA PRO A 26 16.61 -12.82 19.42
C PRO A 26 15.61 -12.10 18.49
N GLU A 27 15.76 -12.19 17.16
CA GLU A 27 14.79 -11.64 16.21
C GLU A 27 13.44 -12.35 16.30
N ASP A 28 13.44 -13.69 16.36
CA ASP A 28 12.24 -14.49 16.54
C ASP A 28 11.58 -14.21 17.90
N ALA A 29 12.39 -14.00 18.94
CA ALA A 29 11.90 -13.59 20.25
C ALA A 29 11.16 -12.25 20.18
N LEU A 30 11.71 -11.24 19.50
CA LEU A 30 11.04 -9.94 19.31
C LEU A 30 9.76 -10.05 18.49
N ALA A 31 9.75 -10.86 17.43
CA ALA A 31 8.56 -11.14 16.65
C ALA A 31 7.45 -11.73 17.52
N LEU A 32 7.76 -12.72 18.36
CA LEU A 32 6.82 -13.34 19.30
C LEU A 32 6.35 -12.36 20.38
N LEU A 33 7.24 -11.52 20.91
CA LEU A 33 6.90 -10.49 21.90
C LEU A 33 5.95 -9.44 21.32
N SER A 34 6.03 -9.12 20.03
CA SER A 34 5.06 -8.22 19.38
C SER A 34 3.63 -8.73 19.59
N PHE A 35 3.40 -10.03 19.37
CA PHE A 35 2.10 -10.66 19.62
C PHE A 35 1.76 -10.67 21.12
N ALA A 36 2.73 -10.82 22.02
CA ALA A 36 2.47 -10.74 23.45
C ALA A 36 1.93 -9.34 23.86
N PHE A 37 2.55 -8.27 23.36
CA PHE A 37 2.14 -6.89 23.65
C PHE A 37 0.76 -6.56 23.09
N GLU A 38 0.41 -7.07 21.91
CA GLU A 38 -0.94 -6.91 21.35
C GLU A 38 -2.03 -7.51 22.23
N ARG A 39 -1.72 -8.62 22.90
CA ARG A 39 -2.68 -9.35 23.73
C ARG A 39 -2.78 -8.77 25.14
N ASP A 40 -1.66 -8.41 25.74
CA ASP A 40 -1.62 -7.79 27.07
C ASP A 40 -0.39 -6.86 27.22
N PRO A 41 -0.51 -5.55 26.94
CA PRO A 41 0.59 -4.61 27.14
C PRO A 41 0.86 -4.31 28.63
N ASP A 42 0.04 -4.82 29.56
CA ASP A 42 0.31 -4.76 31.01
C ASP A 42 1.13 -5.97 31.50
N PHE A 43 1.56 -6.88 30.62
CA PHE A 43 2.35 -8.05 30.98
C PHE A 43 3.86 -7.73 31.10
N ARG A 44 4.27 -7.31 32.31
CA ARG A 44 5.66 -6.90 32.63
C ARG A 44 6.78 -7.83 32.11
N PRO A 45 6.70 -9.18 32.27
CA PRO A 45 7.80 -10.06 31.84
C PRO A 45 8.16 -9.93 30.34
N ALA A 46 7.19 -9.61 29.47
CA ALA A 46 7.46 -9.37 28.06
C ALA A 46 8.41 -8.18 27.81
N TYR A 47 8.39 -7.15 28.67
CA TYR A 47 9.32 -6.02 28.56
C TYR A 47 10.74 -6.43 28.97
N GLU A 48 10.88 -7.27 30.00
CA GLU A 48 12.19 -7.79 30.44
C GLU A 48 12.85 -8.63 29.33
N THR A 49 12.08 -9.53 28.69
CA THR A 49 12.57 -10.33 27.57
C THR A 49 12.85 -9.47 26.33
N ALA A 50 12.06 -8.42 26.07
CA ALA A 50 12.34 -7.49 24.98
C ALA A 50 13.68 -6.76 25.17
N VAL A 51 13.96 -6.27 26.39
CA VAL A 51 15.26 -5.64 26.72
C VAL A 51 16.40 -6.63 26.47
N ALA A 52 16.29 -7.87 26.95
CA ALA A 52 17.33 -8.87 26.76
C ALA A 52 17.59 -9.19 25.29
N ALA A 53 16.53 -9.37 24.48
CA ALA A 53 16.66 -9.64 23.06
C ALA A 53 17.27 -8.45 22.29
N LEU A 54 16.86 -7.22 22.60
CA LEU A 54 17.41 -6.01 21.98
C LEU A 54 18.87 -5.76 22.36
N GLU A 55 19.27 -6.08 23.60
CA GLU A 55 20.67 -6.01 24.03
C GLU A 55 21.55 -7.02 23.28
N GLU A 56 21.06 -8.25 23.04
CA GLU A 56 21.77 -9.25 22.25
C GLU A 56 21.93 -8.85 20.78
N LEU A 57 20.96 -8.11 20.23
CA LEU A 57 20.99 -7.52 18.89
C LEU A 57 21.73 -6.18 18.79
N GLU A 58 22.24 -5.66 19.90
CA GLU A 58 22.87 -4.33 19.98
C GLU A 58 21.94 -3.16 19.56
N HIS A 59 20.62 -3.34 19.62
CA HIS A 59 19.61 -2.28 19.42
C HIS A 59 19.45 -1.43 20.70
N VAL A 60 20.46 -0.59 20.97
CA VAL A 60 20.61 0.15 22.24
C VAL A 60 19.44 1.12 22.50
N GLU A 61 18.96 1.82 21.48
CA GLU A 61 17.91 2.84 21.63
C GLU A 61 16.58 2.21 22.05
N GLU A 62 16.14 1.17 21.36
CA GLU A 62 14.93 0.42 21.69
C GLU A 62 15.05 -0.24 23.06
N ALA A 63 16.22 -0.83 23.39
CA ALA A 63 16.46 -1.43 24.70
C ALA A 63 16.30 -0.40 25.83
N ASP A 64 16.84 0.81 25.64
CA ASP A 64 16.70 1.93 26.58
C ASP A 64 15.25 2.39 26.72
N LEU A 65 14.50 2.47 25.63
CA LEU A 65 13.07 2.81 25.65
C LEU A 65 12.25 1.76 26.41
N PHE A 66 12.49 0.48 26.14
CA PHE A 66 11.83 -0.61 26.87
C PHE A 66 12.22 -0.62 28.36
N ARG A 67 13.49 -0.40 28.70
CA ARG A 67 13.95 -0.32 30.09
C ARG A 67 13.32 0.86 30.81
N HIS A 68 13.24 2.03 30.16
CA HIS A 68 12.56 3.19 30.72
C HIS A 68 11.06 2.93 30.92
N ALA A 69 10.40 2.27 29.97
CA ALA A 69 9.01 1.85 30.11
C ALA A 69 8.83 0.80 31.20
N LEU A 70 9.81 -0.06 31.47
CA LEU A 70 9.78 -1.03 32.57
C LEU A 70 9.95 -0.35 33.94
N ASP A 71 10.92 0.56 34.06
CA ASP A 71 11.20 1.33 35.28
C ASP A 71 10.05 2.26 35.65
N ALA A 72 9.41 2.87 34.65
CA ALA A 72 8.28 3.78 34.77
C ALA A 72 6.98 3.15 34.23
N PHE A 73 6.72 1.89 34.57
CA PHE A 73 5.65 1.07 33.96
C PHE A 73 4.24 1.62 34.01
N ASP A 74 3.91 2.45 35.02
CA ASP A 74 2.60 3.07 35.15
C ASP A 74 2.63 4.57 34.80
N ASP A 75 3.76 5.07 34.25
CA ASP A 75 3.85 6.41 33.68
C ASP A 75 3.37 6.41 32.21
N PRO A 76 2.22 7.06 31.91
CA PRO A 76 1.74 7.20 30.53
C PRO A 76 2.76 7.88 29.60
N ARG A 77 3.68 8.71 30.11
CA ARG A 77 4.68 9.38 29.26
C ARG A 77 5.77 8.43 28.78
N ALA A 78 6.20 7.48 29.60
CA ALA A 78 7.17 6.46 29.20
C ALA A 78 6.58 5.55 28.10
N LEU A 79 5.33 5.14 28.27
CA LEU A 79 4.60 4.35 27.27
C LEU A 79 4.28 5.12 25.99
N TYR A 80 3.98 6.42 26.10
CA TYR A 80 3.82 7.27 24.92
C TYR A 80 5.11 7.34 24.13
N ARG A 81 6.27 7.53 24.78
CA ARG A 81 7.57 7.58 24.10
C ARG A 81 7.89 6.27 23.39
N LEU A 82 7.71 5.13 24.07
CA LEU A 82 7.91 3.81 23.46
C LEU A 82 6.97 3.60 22.27
N GLY A 83 5.69 3.92 22.42
CA GLY A 83 4.71 3.81 21.34
C GLY A 83 4.96 4.79 20.20
N TYR A 84 5.40 6.01 20.50
CA TYR A 84 5.71 7.05 19.51
C TYR A 84 6.96 6.67 18.71
N HIS A 85 7.99 6.10 19.35
CA HIS A 85 9.17 5.56 18.65
C HIS A 85 8.76 4.58 17.55
N PHE A 86 7.98 3.55 17.90
CA PHE A 86 7.50 2.58 16.91
C PHE A 86 6.53 3.18 15.89
N PHE A 87 5.83 4.27 16.22
CA PHE A 87 5.02 4.98 15.25
C PHE A 87 5.89 5.73 14.24
N ASP A 88 6.94 6.42 14.70
CA ASP A 88 7.88 7.20 13.89
C ASP A 88 8.69 6.30 12.95
N GLU A 89 9.12 5.13 13.44
CA GLU A 89 9.77 4.07 12.65
C GLU A 89 8.81 3.30 11.72
N GLY A 90 7.52 3.66 11.68
CA GLY A 90 6.51 3.00 10.83
C GLY A 90 6.03 1.63 11.32
N HIS A 91 6.54 1.12 12.45
CA HIS A 91 6.09 -0.09 13.16
C HIS A 91 4.75 0.11 13.91
N THR A 92 3.76 0.64 13.20
CA THR A 92 2.45 1.06 13.73
C THR A 92 1.69 -0.07 14.45
N ARG A 93 1.76 -1.31 13.96
CA ARG A 93 1.23 -2.50 14.67
C ARG A 93 1.73 -2.61 16.11
N LEU A 94 3.04 -2.43 16.33
CA LEU A 94 3.68 -2.48 17.64
C LEU A 94 3.44 -1.20 18.46
N ALA A 95 3.27 -0.05 17.80
CA ALA A 95 2.93 1.21 18.44
C ALA A 95 1.55 1.16 19.14
N VAL A 96 0.54 0.55 18.49
CA VAL A 96 -0.85 0.51 18.98
C VAL A 96 -0.98 0.05 20.44
N PRO A 97 -0.42 -1.10 20.88
CA PRO A 97 -0.58 -1.55 22.27
C PRO A 97 -0.01 -0.57 23.30
N PHE A 98 1.15 0.05 23.04
CA PHE A 98 1.77 1.01 23.96
C PHE A 98 1.04 2.35 24.00
N LEU A 99 0.64 2.87 22.83
CA LEU A 99 -0.16 4.09 22.73
C LEU A 99 -1.56 3.91 23.37
N SER A 100 -2.19 2.76 23.16
CA SER A 100 -3.47 2.41 23.80
C SER A 100 -3.35 2.32 25.32
N ARG A 101 -2.21 1.81 25.83
CA ARG A 101 -1.93 1.76 27.26
C ARG A 101 -1.66 3.15 27.84
N SER A 102 -0.91 3.98 27.13
CA SER A 102 -0.70 5.39 27.50
C SER A 102 -2.02 6.15 27.60
N ASP A 103 -2.89 6.05 26.59
CA ASP A 103 -4.22 6.67 26.58
C ASP A 103 -5.13 6.14 27.70
N ARG A 104 -5.04 4.86 28.06
CA ARG A 104 -5.78 4.32 29.22
C ARG A 104 -5.34 4.95 30.55
N LEU A 105 -4.04 5.19 30.72
CA LEU A 105 -3.47 5.77 31.94
C LEU A 105 -3.65 7.30 32.02
N ARG A 106 -3.56 7.99 30.88
CA ARG A 106 -3.88 9.42 30.74
C ARG A 106 -4.77 9.65 29.52
N PRO A 107 -6.10 9.57 29.69
CA PRO A 107 -7.04 9.80 28.61
C PRO A 107 -6.98 11.24 28.09
N LEU A 108 -7.33 11.42 26.82
CA LEU A 108 -7.53 12.73 26.18
C LEU A 108 -6.24 13.55 26.00
N SER A 109 -5.09 12.89 25.99
CA SER A 109 -3.82 13.49 25.54
C SER A 109 -3.84 13.66 24.02
N PRO A 110 -3.82 14.89 23.46
CA PRO A 110 -3.90 15.13 22.01
C PRO A 110 -2.87 14.32 21.21
N ASP A 111 -1.59 14.43 21.57
CA ASP A 111 -0.48 13.75 20.87
C ASP A 111 -0.65 12.23 20.88
N THR A 112 -1.08 11.67 22.02
CA THR A 112 -1.31 10.23 22.16
C THR A 112 -2.50 9.78 21.31
N LEU A 113 -3.58 10.56 21.26
CA LEU A 113 -4.76 10.24 20.46
C LEU A 113 -4.47 10.32 18.95
N ILE A 114 -3.68 11.31 18.50
CA ILE A 114 -3.28 11.42 17.09
C ILE A 114 -2.40 10.23 16.69
N ALA A 115 -1.30 9.99 17.42
CA ALA A 115 -0.40 8.87 17.12
C ALA A 115 -1.13 7.52 17.13
N LEU A 116 -2.03 7.32 18.10
CA LEU A 116 -2.86 6.11 18.19
C LEU A 116 -3.84 6.02 17.01
N ALA A 117 -4.50 7.11 16.63
CA ALA A 117 -5.43 7.12 15.51
C ALA A 117 -4.75 6.80 14.19
N VAL A 118 -3.60 7.44 13.90
CA VAL A 118 -2.83 7.19 12.67
C VAL A 118 -2.30 5.76 12.65
N SER A 119 -1.79 5.24 13.79
CA SER A 119 -1.36 3.85 13.87
C SER A 119 -2.53 2.87 13.65
N LEU A 120 -3.71 3.16 14.20
CA LEU A 120 -4.90 2.36 13.94
C LEU A 120 -5.35 2.42 12.48
N ALA A 121 -5.21 3.57 11.82
CA ALA A 121 -5.53 3.72 10.40
C ALA A 121 -4.54 2.99 9.49
N ALA A 122 -3.23 3.08 9.80
CA ALA A 122 -2.16 2.35 9.15
C ALA A 122 -2.27 0.84 9.32
N GLU A 123 -3.02 0.37 10.32
CA GLU A 123 -3.42 -1.02 10.56
C GLU A 123 -4.86 -1.32 10.06
N GLY A 124 -5.47 -0.43 9.28
CA GLY A 124 -6.81 -0.60 8.68
C GLY A 124 -7.95 -0.72 9.68
N ARG A 125 -7.69 -0.44 10.96
CA ARG A 125 -8.66 -0.42 12.06
C ARG A 125 -9.40 0.91 12.08
N PHE A 126 -9.93 1.32 10.92
CA PHE A 126 -10.55 2.64 10.71
C PHE A 126 -11.70 2.94 11.68
N ARG A 127 -12.46 1.91 12.10
CA ARG A 127 -13.52 2.08 13.10
C ARG A 127 -12.99 2.48 14.48
N GLU A 128 -11.81 1.98 14.85
CA GLU A 128 -11.16 2.32 16.11
C GLU A 128 -10.42 3.65 15.98
N CYS A 129 -9.75 3.90 14.85
CA CYS A 129 -9.20 5.22 14.51
C CYS A 129 -10.26 6.33 14.70
N LEU A 130 -11.45 6.18 14.10
CA LEU A 130 -12.52 7.17 14.27
C LEU A 130 -12.97 7.36 15.71
N LYS A 131 -13.11 6.28 16.49
CA LYS A 131 -13.46 6.38 17.93
C LYS A 131 -12.38 7.12 18.72
N THR A 132 -11.11 6.94 18.35
CA THR A 132 -9.98 7.62 18.97
C THR A 132 -9.98 9.10 18.58
N LEU A 133 -10.15 9.43 17.30
CA LEU A 133 -10.22 10.81 16.81
C LEU A 133 -11.41 11.57 17.40
N GLU A 134 -12.58 10.96 17.53
CA GLU A 134 -13.78 11.58 18.12
C GLU A 134 -13.58 11.97 19.59
N ARG A 135 -12.55 11.47 20.27
CA ARG A 135 -12.15 11.87 21.62
C ARG A 135 -11.14 13.02 21.63
N HIS A 136 -10.55 13.37 20.49
CA HIS A 136 -9.52 14.39 20.39
C HIS A 136 -10.12 15.79 20.66
N PRO A 137 -9.65 16.52 21.68
CA PRO A 137 -10.30 17.75 22.13
C PRO A 137 -10.26 18.89 21.10
N GLU A 138 -9.29 18.85 20.19
CA GLU A 138 -9.06 19.87 19.16
C GLU A 138 -9.29 19.33 17.74
N LEU A 139 -10.07 18.23 17.63
CA LEU A 139 -10.29 17.53 16.35
C LEU A 139 -10.72 18.48 15.24
N GLU A 140 -11.68 19.37 15.51
CA GLU A 140 -12.26 20.23 14.47
C GLU A 140 -11.50 21.54 14.24
N THR A 141 -10.34 21.71 14.88
CA THR A 141 -9.49 22.91 14.79
C THR A 141 -8.09 22.62 14.27
N GLN A 142 -7.61 21.38 14.36
CA GLN A 142 -6.33 20.96 13.77
C GLN A 142 -6.55 20.25 12.44
N PHE A 143 -5.74 20.56 11.43
CA PHE A 143 -5.94 20.02 10.09
C PHE A 143 -5.71 18.51 10.01
N TRP A 144 -4.51 18.02 10.36
CA TRP A 144 -4.15 16.60 10.18
C TRP A 144 -5.10 15.62 10.89
N PRO A 145 -5.50 15.84 12.16
CA PRO A 145 -6.47 14.97 12.81
C PRO A 145 -7.85 15.00 12.14
N TYR A 146 -8.29 16.16 11.66
CA TYR A 146 -9.58 16.30 10.99
C TYR A 146 -9.58 15.72 9.57
N HIS A 147 -8.45 15.83 8.86
CA HIS A 147 -8.23 15.17 7.58
C HIS A 147 -8.26 13.66 7.74
N GLU A 148 -7.53 13.11 8.73
CA GLU A 148 -7.54 11.67 9.02
C GLU A 148 -8.96 11.18 9.38
N TYR A 149 -9.73 11.98 10.13
CA TYR A 149 -11.15 11.70 10.39
C TYR A 149 -11.97 11.64 9.09
N ALA A 150 -11.74 12.58 8.16
CA ALA A 150 -12.42 12.62 6.88
C ALA A 150 -12.04 11.40 6.02
N TYR A 151 -10.76 11.07 5.95
CA TYR A 151 -10.21 9.96 5.18
C TYR A 151 -10.67 8.60 5.70
N ALA A 152 -10.63 8.36 7.02
CA ALA A 152 -11.14 7.14 7.63
C ALA A 152 -12.67 6.97 7.44
N ASN A 153 -13.46 8.07 7.42
CA ASN A 153 -14.87 7.99 7.05
C ASN A 153 -15.05 7.64 5.56
N PHE A 154 -14.20 8.16 4.68
CA PHE A 154 -14.22 7.84 3.25
C PHE A 154 -13.93 6.35 3.01
N LEU A 155 -12.88 5.80 3.62
CA LEU A 155 -12.52 4.38 3.50
C LEU A 155 -13.57 3.45 4.12
N LEU A 156 -14.34 3.91 5.12
CA LEU A 156 -15.47 3.15 5.66
C LEU A 156 -16.78 3.29 4.85
N GLY A 157 -16.75 3.99 3.70
CA GLY A 157 -17.95 4.26 2.90
C GLY A 157 -18.94 5.24 3.56
N ARG A 158 -18.54 5.93 4.64
CA ARG A 158 -19.35 6.93 5.36
C ARG A 158 -19.28 8.28 4.64
N ILE A 159 -19.67 8.29 3.38
CA ILE A 159 -19.43 9.40 2.43
C ILE A 159 -20.02 10.72 2.90
N ASP A 160 -21.21 10.73 3.51
CA ASP A 160 -21.82 11.98 3.99
C ASP A 160 -20.98 12.67 5.07
N ARG A 161 -20.32 11.87 5.93
CA ARG A 161 -19.41 12.39 6.96
C ARG A 161 -18.13 12.90 6.34
N ALA A 162 -17.53 12.13 5.43
CA ALA A 162 -16.33 12.56 4.70
C ALA A 162 -16.58 13.87 3.92
N ARG A 163 -17.68 13.98 3.15
CA ARG A 163 -18.07 15.22 2.44
C ARG A 163 -18.32 16.38 3.38
N THR A 164 -18.91 16.14 4.54
CA THR A 164 -19.13 17.19 5.54
C THR A 164 -17.82 17.68 6.13
N ALA A 165 -16.87 16.78 6.39
CA ALA A 165 -15.55 17.14 6.85
C ALA A 165 -14.79 17.97 5.80
N VAL A 166 -14.74 17.52 4.54
CA VAL A 166 -14.12 18.27 3.43
C VAL A 166 -14.72 19.65 3.25
N ARG A 167 -16.05 19.78 3.24
CA ARG A 167 -16.72 21.10 3.15
C ARG A 167 -16.31 22.02 4.29
N ARG A 168 -16.09 21.48 5.49
CA ARG A 168 -15.66 22.26 6.64
C ARG A 168 -14.20 22.66 6.54
N ILE A 169 -13.33 21.78 6.04
CA ILE A 169 -11.92 22.11 5.73
C ILE A 169 -11.88 23.31 4.79
N ARG A 170 -12.57 23.24 3.65
CA ARG A 170 -12.65 24.33 2.66
C ARG A 170 -13.29 25.60 3.22
N ALA A 171 -14.36 25.49 4.01
CA ALA A 171 -15.02 26.66 4.60
C ALA A 171 -14.18 27.38 5.67
N ARG A 172 -13.12 26.73 6.19
CA ARG A 172 -12.23 27.27 7.23
C ARG A 172 -10.76 27.12 6.83
N GLU A 173 -10.49 27.22 5.53
CA GLU A 173 -9.18 26.88 4.98
C GLU A 173 -8.06 27.67 5.65
N ASP A 174 -8.20 28.99 5.77
CA ASP A 174 -7.21 29.85 6.45
C ASP A 174 -6.92 29.40 7.89
N SER A 175 -7.95 28.96 8.61
CA SER A 175 -7.81 28.49 9.99
C SER A 175 -7.09 27.15 10.08
N PHE A 176 -7.35 26.24 9.14
CA PHE A 176 -6.68 24.94 9.10
C PHE A 176 -5.24 25.06 8.58
N ARG A 177 -5.03 25.90 7.57
CA ARG A 177 -3.71 26.22 7.00
C ARG A 177 -2.79 26.84 8.06
N ALA A 178 -3.33 27.59 9.03
CA ALA A 178 -2.56 28.11 10.15
C ALA A 178 -2.11 27.04 11.18
N THR A 179 -2.58 25.79 11.06
CA THR A 179 -2.21 24.68 11.97
C THR A 179 -1.21 23.70 11.39
N VAL A 180 -0.87 23.83 10.11
CA VAL A 180 0.19 23.04 9.46
C VAL A 180 1.49 23.82 9.44
N THR A 181 2.61 23.10 9.36
CA THR A 181 3.93 23.72 9.22
C THR A 181 4.13 24.25 7.80
N GLU A 182 5.16 25.09 7.59
CA GLU A 182 5.48 25.60 6.24
C GLU A 182 5.79 24.45 5.27
N ASP A 183 6.54 23.46 5.74
CA ASP A 183 6.94 22.27 4.97
C ASP A 183 5.74 21.36 4.60
N GLU A 184 4.67 21.39 5.38
CA GLU A 184 3.43 20.62 5.16
C GLU A 184 2.45 21.29 4.17
N THR A 185 2.76 22.48 3.67
CA THR A 185 1.81 23.27 2.86
C THR A 185 1.42 22.58 1.54
N ALA A 186 2.38 21.88 0.91
CA ALA A 186 2.12 21.12 -0.32
C ALA A 186 1.20 19.91 -0.05
N ASP A 187 1.48 19.18 1.04
CA ASP A 187 0.70 18.02 1.44
C ASP A 187 -0.72 18.41 1.90
N PHE A 188 -0.89 19.60 2.47
CA PHE A 188 -2.20 20.14 2.84
C PHE A 188 -3.15 20.16 1.63
N GLU A 189 -2.75 20.78 0.53
CA GLU A 189 -3.64 20.92 -0.64
C GLU A 189 -3.83 19.57 -1.34
N ALA A 190 -2.73 18.85 -1.59
CA ALA A 190 -2.75 17.56 -2.27
C ALA A 190 -3.62 16.53 -1.52
N SER A 191 -3.61 16.55 -0.19
CA SER A 191 -4.40 15.63 0.63
C SER A 191 -5.90 15.93 0.58
N ILE A 192 -6.31 17.19 0.42
CA ILE A 192 -7.72 17.57 0.25
C ILE A 192 -8.19 17.22 -1.16
N GLU A 193 -7.40 17.55 -2.19
CA GLU A 193 -7.70 17.25 -3.59
C GLU A 193 -7.87 15.74 -3.82
N ARG A 194 -6.96 14.92 -3.26
CA ARG A 194 -7.07 13.46 -3.26
C ARG A 194 -8.42 12.99 -2.71
N LEU A 195 -8.80 13.50 -1.55
CA LEU A 195 -10.04 13.11 -0.89
C LEU A 195 -11.27 13.60 -1.67
N GLU A 196 -11.25 14.81 -2.22
CA GLU A 196 -12.31 15.36 -3.07
C GLU A 196 -12.48 14.55 -4.36
N GLY A 197 -11.37 14.22 -5.03
CA GLY A 197 -11.32 13.36 -6.21
C GLY A 197 -11.86 11.96 -5.90
N GLY A 198 -11.44 11.37 -4.79
CA GLY A 198 -11.93 10.06 -4.35
C GLY A 198 -13.41 10.05 -4.05
N LEU A 199 -13.92 11.07 -3.35
CA LEU A 199 -15.35 11.23 -3.08
C LEU A 199 -16.15 11.46 -4.37
N ALA A 200 -15.61 12.17 -5.36
CA ALA A 200 -16.26 12.33 -6.65
C ALA A 200 -16.34 11.00 -7.41
N ARG A 201 -15.24 10.24 -7.45
CA ARG A 201 -15.16 8.93 -8.12
C ARG A 201 -16.01 7.85 -7.44
N TYR A 202 -16.13 7.87 -6.11
CA TYR A 202 -17.06 7.00 -5.37
C TYR A 202 -18.50 7.14 -5.89
N GLY A 203 -18.90 8.35 -6.30
CA GLY A 203 -20.21 8.60 -6.90
C GLY A 203 -20.44 7.93 -8.27
N ARG A 204 -19.37 7.53 -8.98
CA ARG A 204 -19.42 6.93 -10.32
C ARG A 204 -19.61 5.42 -10.29
N VAL A 205 -19.23 4.76 -9.21
CA VAL A 205 -19.38 3.30 -9.05
C VAL A 205 -20.83 2.97 -8.65
N PRO A 206 -21.52 2.06 -9.36
CA PRO A 206 -22.93 1.75 -9.11
C PRO A 206 -23.17 0.84 -7.89
N GLU A 207 -22.36 -0.20 -7.70
CA GLU A 207 -22.51 -1.21 -6.63
C GLU A 207 -21.51 -0.95 -5.50
N ARG A 208 -21.74 0.13 -4.75
CA ARG A 208 -20.73 0.69 -3.83
C ARG A 208 -20.52 -0.13 -2.56
N ASP A 209 -21.53 -0.87 -2.14
CA ASP A 209 -21.47 -1.72 -0.94
C ASP A 209 -20.65 -3.01 -1.20
N ASP A 210 -20.54 -3.43 -2.47
CA ASP A 210 -19.77 -4.60 -2.93
C ASP A 210 -18.64 -4.21 -3.89
N ALA A 211 -18.17 -2.96 -3.80
CA ALA A 211 -17.13 -2.42 -4.67
C ALA A 211 -15.85 -3.26 -4.60
N SER A 212 -15.39 -3.73 -5.76
CA SER A 212 -14.23 -4.60 -5.89
C SER A 212 -12.92 -3.82 -5.73
N ILE A 213 -11.78 -4.53 -5.68
CA ILE A 213 -10.47 -3.86 -5.61
C ILE A 213 -10.20 -2.98 -6.82
N ARG A 214 -10.72 -3.36 -8.00
CA ARG A 214 -10.68 -2.56 -9.22
C ARG A 214 -11.46 -1.25 -9.05
N ASP A 215 -12.66 -1.33 -8.47
CA ASP A 215 -13.48 -0.15 -8.18
C ASP A 215 -12.77 0.77 -7.18
N TRP A 216 -12.23 0.23 -6.10
CA TRP A 216 -11.55 1.05 -5.08
C TRP A 216 -10.21 1.63 -5.54
N HIS A 217 -9.48 0.94 -6.41
CA HIS A 217 -8.29 1.49 -7.06
C HIS A 217 -8.65 2.71 -7.93
N PHE A 218 -9.72 2.60 -8.73
CA PHE A 218 -10.28 3.73 -9.46
C PHE A 218 -10.79 4.82 -8.51
N ILE A 219 -11.52 4.47 -7.44
CA ILE A 219 -12.05 5.45 -6.49
C ILE A 219 -10.91 6.23 -5.84
N GLN A 220 -9.92 5.56 -5.26
CA GLN A 220 -8.82 6.22 -4.54
C GLN A 220 -7.97 7.06 -5.49
N TYR A 221 -7.58 6.54 -6.65
CA TYR A 221 -6.49 7.13 -7.45
C TYR A 221 -6.93 7.63 -8.83
N GLY A 222 -8.11 7.23 -9.31
CA GLY A 222 -8.47 7.41 -10.71
C GLY A 222 -7.53 6.65 -11.65
N ALA A 223 -6.89 5.59 -11.17
CA ALA A 223 -6.02 4.72 -11.95
C ALA A 223 -6.78 3.48 -12.41
N ALA A 224 -6.33 2.87 -13.50
CA ALA A 224 -6.90 1.63 -14.01
C ALA A 224 -6.14 0.42 -13.44
N LEU A 225 -6.87 -0.57 -12.96
CA LEU A 225 -6.37 -1.91 -12.65
C LEU A 225 -6.84 -2.89 -13.74
N LEU A 226 -5.91 -3.60 -14.38
CA LEU A 226 -6.19 -4.50 -15.50
C LEU A 226 -6.58 -5.92 -15.07
N GLU A 227 -6.08 -6.37 -13.92
CA GLU A 227 -6.31 -7.71 -13.42
C GLU A 227 -6.56 -7.75 -11.90
N ARG A 228 -7.46 -8.65 -11.50
CA ARG A 228 -7.82 -8.94 -10.12
C ARG A 228 -7.80 -10.44 -9.91
N PHE A 229 -7.39 -10.86 -8.72
CA PHE A 229 -7.48 -12.26 -8.34
C PHE A 229 -8.96 -12.59 -8.10
N ASP A 230 -9.57 -13.39 -8.97
CA ASP A 230 -10.98 -13.77 -8.87
C ASP A 230 -11.19 -15.22 -9.34
N ASP A 231 -12.45 -15.65 -9.43
CA ASP A 231 -12.80 -17.04 -9.73
C ASP A 231 -12.23 -17.60 -11.05
N ARG A 232 -11.71 -16.73 -11.94
CA ARG A 232 -10.95 -17.15 -13.12
C ARG A 232 -9.66 -17.91 -12.74
N PHE A 233 -9.09 -17.61 -11.57
CA PHE A 233 -7.89 -18.26 -11.02
C PHE A 233 -8.21 -19.47 -10.12
N GLY A 234 -9.50 -19.73 -9.88
CA GLY A 234 -9.97 -20.86 -9.08
C GLY A 234 -11.09 -20.46 -8.11
N PRO A 235 -11.95 -21.41 -7.68
CA PRO A 235 -13.08 -21.09 -6.81
C PRO A 235 -12.65 -20.42 -5.51
N GLY A 236 -13.19 -19.22 -5.22
CA GLY A 236 -12.94 -18.50 -3.97
C GLY A 236 -11.69 -17.63 -3.97
N ALA A 237 -10.92 -17.61 -5.08
CA ALA A 237 -9.76 -16.73 -5.25
C ALA A 237 -10.10 -15.26 -5.00
N GLY A 238 -11.28 -14.80 -5.43
CA GLY A 238 -11.77 -13.43 -5.22
C GLY A 238 -11.88 -12.98 -3.76
N THR A 239 -11.97 -13.93 -2.83
CA THR A 239 -12.06 -13.63 -1.40
C THR A 239 -10.69 -13.56 -0.72
N LEU A 240 -9.65 -14.11 -1.35
CA LEU A 240 -8.29 -14.07 -0.83
C LEU A 240 -7.71 -12.67 -1.04
N ALA A 241 -7.16 -12.08 0.03
CA ALA A 241 -6.60 -10.72 0.05
C ALA A 241 -7.51 -9.62 -0.54
N GLY A 242 -8.83 -9.86 -0.61
CA GLY A 242 -9.78 -8.92 -1.21
C GLY A 242 -9.63 -8.78 -2.73
N GLY A 243 -9.22 -9.84 -3.43
CA GLY A 243 -9.02 -9.86 -4.88
C GLY A 243 -7.64 -9.39 -5.33
N ARG A 244 -6.68 -9.31 -4.40
CA ARG A 244 -5.26 -9.06 -4.69
C ARG A 244 -4.51 -10.38 -4.80
N PHE A 245 -3.38 -10.34 -5.47
CA PHE A 245 -2.47 -11.46 -5.53
C PHE A 245 -1.54 -11.45 -4.29
N LEU A 246 -1.31 -12.63 -3.72
CA LEU A 246 -0.28 -12.84 -2.71
C LEU A 246 1.08 -12.99 -3.39
N SER A 247 1.93 -13.86 -2.86
CA SER A 247 3.13 -14.36 -3.53
C SER A 247 2.74 -15.40 -4.58
N PHE A 248 3.17 -15.21 -5.82
CA PHE A 248 2.94 -16.19 -6.88
C PHE A 248 3.96 -16.07 -8.02
N HIS A 249 4.11 -17.18 -8.74
CA HIS A 249 4.83 -17.26 -10.01
C HIS A 249 3.83 -17.11 -11.15
N SER A 250 4.04 -16.15 -12.04
CA SER A 250 3.16 -15.99 -13.20
C SER A 250 3.51 -16.96 -14.33
N SER A 251 2.55 -17.14 -15.24
CA SER A 251 2.78 -17.83 -16.51
C SER A 251 2.94 -16.80 -17.64
N PRO A 252 3.60 -17.17 -18.76
CA PRO A 252 3.68 -16.30 -19.93
C PRO A 252 2.30 -15.89 -20.45
N GLY A 253 1.30 -16.76 -20.32
CA GLY A 253 -0.09 -16.46 -20.69
C GLY A 253 -0.71 -15.37 -19.83
N LEU A 254 -0.41 -15.33 -18.52
CA LEU A 254 -0.87 -14.24 -17.65
C LEU A 254 -0.21 -12.92 -18.02
N VAL A 255 1.11 -12.94 -18.24
CA VAL A 255 1.86 -11.75 -18.68
C VAL A 255 1.27 -11.22 -19.99
N ARG A 256 1.13 -12.09 -20.99
CA ARG A 256 0.51 -11.78 -22.28
C ARG A 256 -0.89 -11.20 -22.14
N GLY A 257 -1.73 -11.78 -21.26
CA GLY A 257 -3.10 -11.32 -21.03
C GLY A 257 -3.17 -9.92 -20.43
N VAL A 258 -2.26 -9.57 -19.53
CA VAL A 258 -2.16 -8.22 -18.96
C VAL A 258 -1.67 -7.22 -20.01
N LEU A 259 -0.65 -7.56 -20.81
CA LEU A 259 -0.14 -6.69 -21.89
C LEU A 259 -1.20 -6.43 -22.96
N ASP A 260 -1.92 -7.46 -23.41
CA ASP A 260 -3.06 -7.31 -24.32
C ASP A 260 -4.16 -6.43 -23.71
N GLY A 261 -4.37 -6.55 -22.40
CA GLY A 261 -5.30 -5.72 -21.65
C GLY A 261 -4.91 -4.25 -21.65
N LEU A 262 -3.62 -3.95 -21.46
CA LEU A 262 -3.08 -2.59 -21.54
C LEU A 262 -3.32 -2.00 -22.92
N VAL A 263 -2.87 -2.69 -23.97
CA VAL A 263 -3.01 -2.25 -25.37
C VAL A 263 -4.49 -2.02 -25.72
N GLY A 264 -5.37 -2.94 -25.31
CA GLY A 264 -6.81 -2.83 -25.52
C GLY A 264 -7.41 -1.62 -24.81
N LEU A 265 -7.03 -1.36 -23.56
CA LEU A 265 -7.51 -0.21 -22.80
C LEU A 265 -7.03 1.11 -23.42
N LEU A 266 -5.74 1.25 -23.74
CA LEU A 266 -5.18 2.45 -24.37
C LEU A 266 -5.90 2.77 -25.69
N GLY A 267 -6.10 1.75 -26.53
CA GLY A 267 -6.83 1.90 -27.79
C GLY A 267 -8.27 2.36 -27.61
N GLN A 268 -9.00 1.85 -26.62
CA GLN A 268 -10.38 2.27 -26.34
C GLN A 268 -10.46 3.68 -25.71
N LEU A 269 -9.44 4.10 -24.96
CA LEU A 269 -9.33 5.46 -24.43
C LEU A 269 -8.87 6.47 -25.50
N GLY A 270 -8.33 5.99 -26.63
CA GLY A 270 -7.75 6.83 -27.67
C GLY A 270 -6.39 7.42 -27.27
N ILE A 271 -5.67 6.73 -26.39
CA ILE A 271 -4.30 7.07 -26.01
C ILE A 271 -3.35 6.35 -26.97
N ALA A 272 -2.50 7.11 -27.65
CA ALA A 272 -1.61 6.62 -28.69
C ALA A 272 -0.18 7.11 -28.41
N PRO A 273 0.62 6.35 -27.64
CA PRO A 273 2.02 6.68 -27.44
C PRO A 273 2.81 6.56 -28.75
N ALA A 274 3.90 7.31 -28.86
CA ALA A 274 4.85 7.31 -29.96
C ALA A 274 6.11 6.46 -29.66
N THR A 275 6.39 6.18 -28.39
CA THR A 275 7.51 5.36 -27.94
C THR A 275 7.13 4.56 -26.69
N VAL A 276 7.80 3.44 -26.47
CA VAL A 276 7.76 2.69 -25.20
C VAL A 276 9.08 2.94 -24.49
N LEU A 277 9.02 3.47 -23.27
CA LEU A 277 10.19 3.64 -22.40
C LEU A 277 10.14 2.61 -21.29
N PHE A 278 11.27 2.07 -20.85
CA PHE A 278 11.32 1.17 -19.70
C PHE A 278 12.18 1.72 -18.56
N ALA A 279 11.78 1.42 -17.32
CA ALA A 279 12.65 1.57 -16.15
C ALA A 279 13.89 0.67 -16.33
N PRO A 280 15.11 1.08 -15.91
CA PRO A 280 16.37 0.42 -16.26
C PRO A 280 16.60 -0.84 -15.42
N ASP A 281 15.74 -1.83 -15.62
CA ASP A 281 15.82 -3.18 -15.09
C ASP A 281 15.40 -4.21 -16.17
N ASP A 282 15.98 -5.40 -16.07
CA ASP A 282 15.83 -6.48 -17.06
C ASP A 282 14.36 -6.86 -17.31
N ASP A 283 13.55 -6.88 -16.25
CA ASP A 283 12.13 -7.29 -16.35
C ASP A 283 11.30 -6.23 -17.08
N SER A 284 11.53 -4.95 -16.77
CA SER A 284 10.89 -3.82 -17.44
C SER A 284 11.25 -3.78 -18.93
N GLU A 285 12.51 -4.07 -19.28
CA GLU A 285 12.97 -4.16 -20.67
C GLU A 285 12.24 -5.27 -21.44
N ILE A 286 12.16 -6.49 -20.89
CA ILE A 286 11.45 -7.62 -21.51
C ILE A 286 9.98 -7.27 -21.78
N LEU A 287 9.31 -6.64 -20.81
CA LEU A 287 7.91 -6.21 -20.97
C LEU A 287 7.77 -5.11 -22.03
N ALA A 288 8.68 -4.15 -22.06
CA ALA A 288 8.68 -3.07 -23.03
C ALA A 288 8.97 -3.55 -24.46
N LEU A 289 9.87 -4.51 -24.64
CA LEU A 289 10.12 -5.18 -25.92
C LEU A 289 8.86 -5.88 -26.44
N ALA A 290 8.13 -6.59 -25.58
CA ALA A 290 6.86 -7.22 -25.94
C ALA A 290 5.80 -6.18 -26.33
N LEU A 291 5.70 -5.07 -25.57
CA LEU A 291 4.77 -3.97 -25.87
C LEU A 291 5.13 -3.20 -27.13
N GLY A 292 6.41 -3.00 -27.41
CA GLY A 292 6.91 -2.37 -28.65
C GLY A 292 6.46 -3.14 -29.89
N VAL A 293 6.51 -4.47 -29.83
CA VAL A 293 5.98 -5.33 -30.91
C VAL A 293 4.46 -5.25 -31.01
N LEU A 294 3.72 -5.26 -29.89
CA LEU A 294 2.26 -5.20 -29.90
C LEU A 294 1.71 -3.85 -30.41
N LEU A 295 2.44 -2.76 -30.15
CA LEU A 295 2.05 -1.41 -30.52
C LEU A 295 2.69 -0.92 -31.83
N ASP A 296 3.66 -1.66 -32.38
CA ASP A 296 4.50 -1.26 -33.52
C ASP A 296 5.26 0.05 -33.23
N LEU A 297 5.89 0.12 -32.06
CA LEU A 297 6.58 1.31 -31.55
C LEU A 297 8.06 1.03 -31.23
N PRO A 298 8.93 2.06 -31.33
CA PRO A 298 10.28 1.97 -30.82
C PRO A 298 10.28 1.76 -29.30
N VAL A 299 11.34 1.10 -28.82
CA VAL A 299 11.58 0.82 -27.40
C VAL A 299 12.93 1.42 -27.02
N ASP A 300 13.00 2.13 -25.90
CA ASP A 300 14.22 2.74 -25.38
C ASP A 300 14.24 2.76 -23.85
N SER A 301 15.42 2.91 -23.25
CA SER A 301 15.55 3.10 -21.80
C SER A 301 15.10 4.50 -21.39
N ILE A 302 14.48 4.63 -20.23
CA ILE A 302 14.14 5.96 -19.67
C ILE A 302 15.38 6.83 -19.43
N ASP A 303 16.54 6.21 -19.16
CA ASP A 303 17.80 6.92 -18.93
C ASP A 303 18.39 7.53 -20.21
N ASP A 304 18.09 6.93 -21.35
CA ASP A 304 18.59 7.35 -22.67
C ASP A 304 17.63 8.34 -23.37
N ALA A 305 16.39 8.46 -22.88
CA ALA A 305 15.37 9.32 -23.45
C ALA A 305 15.66 10.82 -23.22
N LEU A 306 15.47 11.64 -24.26
CA LEU A 306 15.61 13.10 -24.16
C LEU A 306 14.48 13.75 -23.35
N ASP A 307 13.27 13.21 -23.49
CA ASP A 307 12.05 13.57 -22.78
C ASP A 307 11.09 12.36 -22.78
N ARG A 308 10.00 12.44 -22.01
CA ARG A 308 9.00 11.37 -21.86
C ARG A 308 7.68 11.73 -22.58
N GLN A 309 7.69 12.70 -23.48
CA GLN A 309 6.47 13.13 -24.15
C GLN A 309 5.93 12.03 -25.05
N ASP A 310 4.60 11.93 -25.06
CA ASP A 310 3.86 10.93 -25.84
C ASP A 310 4.39 9.50 -25.64
N SER A 311 4.93 9.18 -24.46
CA SER A 311 5.52 7.87 -24.18
C SER A 311 4.59 6.95 -23.36
N LEU A 312 4.76 5.65 -23.54
CA LEU A 312 4.32 4.64 -22.57
C LEU A 312 5.52 4.23 -21.73
N VAL A 313 5.59 4.72 -20.49
CA VAL A 313 6.63 4.32 -19.53
C VAL A 313 6.20 3.01 -18.87
N VAL A 314 7.08 2.01 -18.90
CA VAL A 314 6.82 0.63 -18.45
C VAL A 314 7.76 0.30 -17.31
N ALA A 315 7.17 -0.17 -16.20
CA ALA A 315 7.91 -0.80 -15.12
C ALA A 315 7.35 -2.20 -14.83
N ALA A 316 8.22 -3.17 -14.57
CA ALA A 316 7.83 -4.49 -14.13
C ALA A 316 7.24 -4.47 -12.72
N SER A 317 7.83 -3.66 -11.84
CA SER A 317 7.38 -3.43 -10.47
C SER A 317 7.29 -1.94 -10.17
N SER A 318 6.29 -1.54 -9.39
CA SER A 318 6.18 -0.18 -8.85
C SER A 318 7.35 0.19 -7.93
N GLU A 319 8.14 -0.78 -7.46
CA GLU A 319 9.35 -0.53 -6.68
C GLU A 319 10.45 0.13 -7.51
N ALA A 320 10.62 -0.29 -8.78
CA ALA A 320 11.61 0.27 -9.69
C ALA A 320 11.39 1.78 -9.91
N LEU A 321 10.15 2.26 -9.76
CA LEU A 321 9.80 3.67 -9.91
C LEU A 321 10.34 4.55 -8.76
N ASN A 322 10.70 3.97 -7.62
CA ASN A 322 11.22 4.74 -6.48
C ASN A 322 12.59 5.36 -6.77
N ASP A 323 13.34 4.80 -7.72
CA ASP A 323 14.64 5.30 -8.14
C ASP A 323 14.53 6.44 -9.18
N PHE A 324 13.32 6.77 -9.64
CA PHE A 324 13.04 7.80 -10.67
C PHE A 324 12.06 8.86 -10.15
N PRO A 325 12.47 9.77 -9.25
CA PRO A 325 11.58 10.77 -8.66
C PRO A 325 10.87 11.66 -9.68
N GLU A 326 11.47 11.89 -10.85
CA GLU A 326 10.92 12.67 -11.95
C GLU A 326 9.60 12.10 -12.50
N ILE A 327 9.33 10.81 -12.29
CA ILE A 327 8.08 10.16 -12.73
C ILE A 327 6.85 10.63 -11.92
N ALA A 328 7.07 11.32 -10.79
CA ALA A 328 6.02 12.01 -10.06
C ALA A 328 5.38 13.12 -10.91
N ASP A 329 6.14 13.74 -11.80
CA ASP A 329 5.66 14.77 -12.71
C ASP A 329 5.37 14.17 -14.09
N ARG A 330 4.13 14.35 -14.55
CA ARG A 330 3.68 13.86 -15.85
C ARG A 330 4.15 14.78 -16.97
N GLU A 331 4.74 14.18 -17.99
CA GLU A 331 4.92 14.87 -19.27
C GLU A 331 3.68 14.80 -20.16
N ALA A 332 3.65 15.65 -21.19
CA ALA A 332 2.51 15.71 -22.10
C ALA A 332 2.36 14.40 -22.88
N GLY A 333 1.18 13.80 -22.86
CA GLY A 333 0.91 12.52 -23.54
C GLY A 333 1.52 11.29 -22.87
N GLU A 334 2.25 11.45 -21.77
CA GLU A 334 2.88 10.37 -21.03
C GLU A 334 1.84 9.50 -20.31
N THR A 335 1.99 8.18 -20.41
CA THR A 335 1.23 7.20 -19.62
C THR A 335 2.20 6.27 -18.91
N LEU A 336 2.01 6.12 -17.60
CA LEU A 336 2.81 5.21 -16.77
C LEU A 336 2.07 3.90 -16.52
N PHE A 337 2.69 2.80 -16.91
CA PHE A 337 2.23 1.44 -16.64
C PHE A 337 3.23 0.72 -15.73
N ALA A 338 2.72 0.15 -14.63
CA ALA A 338 3.48 -0.85 -13.88
C ALA A 338 2.75 -2.19 -13.95
N TYR A 339 3.46 -3.26 -14.30
CA TYR A 339 2.87 -4.60 -14.35
C TYR A 339 2.42 -5.04 -12.95
N GLN A 340 3.30 -4.94 -11.97
CA GLN A 340 2.99 -5.15 -10.56
C GLN A 340 2.94 -3.81 -9.82
N LEU A 341 1.83 -3.56 -9.13
CA LEU A 341 1.77 -2.59 -8.04
C LEU A 341 1.90 -3.33 -6.70
N LEU A 342 2.97 -3.06 -5.95
CA LEU A 342 3.19 -3.62 -4.62
C LEU A 342 2.17 -3.03 -3.64
N TRP A 343 1.23 -3.84 -3.15
CA TRP A 343 0.16 -3.31 -2.30
C TRP A 343 0.49 -3.29 -0.80
N THR A 344 1.58 -3.92 -0.39
CA THR A 344 2.04 -4.01 1.00
C THR A 344 3.10 -2.98 1.36
N ARG A 345 3.65 -2.27 0.36
CA ARG A 345 4.66 -1.23 0.54
C ARG A 345 4.18 0.05 -0.10
N ASP A 346 4.61 1.18 0.44
CA ASP A 346 4.39 2.45 -0.21
C ASP A 346 5.24 2.52 -1.48
N CYS A 347 4.71 3.15 -2.53
CA CYS A 347 5.43 3.41 -3.76
C CYS A 347 5.34 4.90 -4.06
N LEU A 348 6.40 5.45 -4.65
CA LEU A 348 6.53 6.88 -4.94
C LEU A 348 5.29 7.42 -5.67
N VAL A 349 4.77 6.68 -6.65
CA VAL A 349 3.61 7.04 -7.44
C VAL A 349 2.63 5.88 -7.60
N VAL A 350 1.36 6.19 -7.80
CA VAL A 350 0.39 5.26 -8.39
C VAL A 350 0.54 5.29 -9.91
N PRO A 351 0.78 4.14 -10.57
CA PRO A 351 0.75 4.03 -12.02
C PRO A 351 -0.61 4.43 -12.59
N ASP A 352 -0.62 4.95 -13.80
CA ASP A 352 -1.86 5.33 -14.49
C ASP A 352 -2.69 4.10 -14.84
N VAL A 353 -1.97 3.04 -15.20
CA VAL A 353 -2.49 1.71 -15.40
C VAL A 353 -1.60 0.75 -14.60
N SER A 354 -2.21 -0.01 -13.69
CA SER A 354 -1.57 -1.09 -12.96
C SER A 354 -2.01 -2.42 -13.57
N GLY A 355 -1.08 -3.31 -13.86
CA GLY A 355 -1.39 -4.65 -14.36
C GLY A 355 -2.16 -5.44 -13.31
N LEU A 356 -1.57 -5.61 -12.13
CA LEU A 356 -2.16 -6.29 -10.98
C LEU A 356 -1.61 -5.73 -9.67
N LEU A 357 -2.33 -5.98 -8.56
CA LEU A 357 -1.81 -5.74 -7.21
C LEU A 357 -1.28 -7.06 -6.65
N ALA A 358 0.03 -7.16 -6.42
CA ALA A 358 0.65 -8.33 -5.80
C ALA A 358 1.57 -7.99 -4.63
N GLN A 359 1.62 -8.89 -3.63
CA GLN A 359 2.57 -8.77 -2.52
C GLN A 359 3.98 -9.11 -2.97
N LEU A 360 4.11 -10.18 -3.74
CA LEU A 360 5.34 -10.61 -4.39
C LEU A 360 4.95 -11.26 -5.72
N HIS A 361 5.66 -10.92 -6.77
CA HIS A 361 5.44 -11.48 -8.09
C HIS A 361 6.77 -11.95 -8.64
N VAL A 362 6.78 -13.16 -9.18
CA VAL A 362 7.92 -13.69 -9.90
C VAL A 362 7.51 -13.98 -11.34
N PHE A 363 8.21 -13.37 -12.28
CA PHE A 363 8.02 -13.58 -13.71
C PHE A 363 8.52 -14.97 -14.12
N PRO A 364 7.98 -15.55 -15.22
CA PRO A 364 8.32 -16.91 -15.63
C PRO A 364 9.75 -17.08 -16.15
N TRP A 365 10.51 -16.00 -16.31
CA TRP A 365 11.93 -16.00 -16.71
C TRP A 365 12.89 -15.64 -15.56
N GLN A 366 12.37 -15.25 -14.39
CA GLN A 366 13.20 -14.90 -13.24
C GLN A 366 13.70 -16.15 -12.52
N GLU A 367 14.84 -16.00 -11.84
CA GLU A 367 15.36 -17.01 -10.92
C GLU A 367 14.45 -17.16 -9.70
N THR A 368 14.32 -18.39 -9.20
CA THR A 368 13.56 -18.67 -7.96
C THR A 368 14.46 -19.35 -6.94
N HIS A 369 14.68 -18.69 -5.80
CA HIS A 369 15.31 -19.32 -4.65
C HIS A 369 14.25 -19.91 -3.70
N PRO A 370 14.52 -21.09 -3.10
CA PRO A 370 13.60 -21.70 -2.16
C PRO A 370 13.62 -20.96 -0.82
N ASP A 371 12.66 -20.06 -0.59
CA ASP A 371 12.35 -19.58 0.75
C ASP A 371 11.13 -20.34 1.30
N LEU A 372 11.43 -21.28 2.22
CA LEU A 372 10.56 -22.01 3.17
C LEU A 372 9.86 -23.32 2.71
N GLU A 373 10.19 -24.38 3.48
CA GLU A 373 9.53 -25.67 3.83
C GLU A 373 8.86 -26.58 2.78
N GLU A 374 8.66 -26.17 1.52
CA GLU A 374 8.25 -27.09 0.45
C GLU A 374 9.37 -27.30 -0.56
N PRO A 375 9.43 -28.44 -1.29
CA PRO A 375 10.45 -28.68 -2.29
C PRO A 375 10.22 -27.75 -3.51
N ALA A 376 10.61 -26.49 -3.37
CA ALA A 376 10.77 -25.56 -4.48
C ALA A 376 12.05 -25.94 -5.23
N PHE A 377 11.93 -26.10 -6.54
CA PHE A 377 13.08 -26.32 -7.40
C PHE A 377 13.81 -24.98 -7.56
N ASP A 378 15.14 -25.01 -7.43
CA ASP A 378 16.00 -23.91 -7.85
C ASP A 378 15.90 -23.80 -9.38
N ILE A 379 15.16 -22.79 -9.85
CA ILE A 379 14.99 -22.53 -11.28
C ILE A 379 15.90 -21.35 -11.59
N PRO A 380 16.97 -21.54 -12.38
CA PRO A 380 17.83 -20.43 -12.77
C PRO A 380 17.07 -19.46 -13.67
N ALA A 381 17.50 -18.19 -13.67
CA ALA A 381 17.01 -17.20 -14.62
C ALA A 381 17.15 -17.71 -16.07
N ASP A 382 16.18 -17.35 -16.91
CA ASP A 382 16.17 -17.74 -18.31
C ASP A 382 17.36 -17.08 -19.04
N PRO A 383 18.29 -17.86 -19.63
CA PRO A 383 19.50 -17.31 -20.22
C PRO A 383 19.29 -16.75 -21.64
N ARG A 384 18.07 -16.82 -22.19
CA ARG A 384 17.76 -16.32 -23.53
C ARG A 384 17.90 -14.79 -23.58
N PRO A 385 18.25 -14.21 -24.75
CA PRO A 385 18.17 -12.77 -24.96
C PRO A 385 16.75 -12.23 -24.68
N PHE A 386 16.66 -10.99 -24.20
CA PHE A 386 15.38 -10.39 -23.80
C PHE A 386 14.35 -10.35 -24.93
N GLU A 387 14.77 -10.15 -26.18
CA GLU A 387 13.88 -10.18 -27.35
C GLU A 387 13.28 -11.58 -27.59
N GLU A 388 14.04 -12.65 -27.31
CA GLU A 388 13.54 -14.02 -27.42
C GLU A 388 12.54 -14.34 -26.31
N ILE A 389 12.76 -13.83 -25.09
CA ILE A 389 11.82 -13.96 -23.98
C ILE A 389 10.54 -13.16 -24.30
N ALA A 390 10.66 -11.92 -24.78
CA ALA A 390 9.55 -11.09 -25.21
C ALA A 390 8.73 -11.80 -26.31
N HIS A 391 9.39 -12.38 -27.32
CA HIS A 391 8.71 -13.15 -28.36
C HIS A 391 7.96 -14.36 -27.80
N TRP A 392 8.57 -15.08 -26.86
CA TRP A 392 7.93 -16.22 -26.18
C TRP A 392 6.67 -15.83 -25.40
N ILE A 393 6.64 -14.66 -24.75
CA ILE A 393 5.43 -14.11 -24.14
C ILE A 393 4.36 -13.87 -25.22
N LEU A 394 4.75 -13.33 -26.38
CA LEU A 394 3.84 -13.04 -27.48
C LEU A 394 3.24 -14.30 -28.12
N GLU A 395 3.95 -15.43 -28.12
CA GLU A 395 3.45 -16.72 -28.59
C GLU A 395 2.48 -17.40 -27.61
N ALA A 396 2.47 -16.99 -26.34
CA ALA A 396 1.62 -17.59 -25.33
C ALA A 396 0.13 -17.29 -25.56
N ALA A 397 -0.74 -18.23 -25.20
CA ALA A 397 -2.18 -17.97 -25.19
C ALA A 397 -2.53 -17.00 -24.04
N PRO A 398 -3.16 -15.84 -24.32
CA PRO A 398 -3.47 -14.85 -23.29
C PRO A 398 -4.44 -15.41 -22.24
N PHE A 399 -4.11 -15.18 -20.99
CA PHE A 399 -4.93 -15.54 -19.84
C PHE A 399 -5.03 -14.38 -18.84
N PRO A 400 -6.21 -14.11 -18.27
CA PRO A 400 -7.52 -14.42 -18.82
C PRO A 400 -7.69 -13.94 -20.29
N PRO A 401 -8.58 -14.58 -21.07
CA PRO A 401 -8.81 -14.19 -22.46
C PRO A 401 -9.25 -12.72 -22.59
N PRO A 402 -8.91 -12.01 -23.68
CA PRO A 402 -9.22 -10.58 -23.83
C PRO A 402 -10.69 -10.19 -23.59
N ALA A 403 -11.63 -11.02 -24.06
CA ALA A 403 -13.07 -10.81 -23.90
C ALA A 403 -13.52 -10.75 -22.42
N SER A 404 -12.75 -11.31 -21.49
CA SER A 404 -13.09 -11.29 -20.06
C SER A 404 -12.95 -9.90 -19.42
N ARG A 405 -12.38 -8.91 -20.12
CA ARG A 405 -12.14 -7.55 -19.62
C ARG A 405 -13.06 -6.50 -20.22
N GLU A 406 -13.99 -6.88 -21.11
CA GLU A 406 -14.86 -5.94 -21.83
C GLU A 406 -15.70 -5.06 -20.90
N GLU A 407 -16.24 -5.61 -19.82
CA GLU A 407 -17.05 -4.86 -18.86
C GLU A 407 -16.22 -3.83 -18.08
N ASP A 408 -15.03 -4.22 -17.62
CA ASP A 408 -14.11 -3.32 -16.90
C ASP A 408 -13.61 -2.20 -17.82
N PHE A 409 -13.30 -2.50 -19.09
CA PHE A 409 -12.89 -1.48 -20.05
C PHE A 409 -14.03 -0.52 -20.40
N ALA A 410 -15.25 -1.05 -20.58
CA ALA A 410 -16.43 -0.21 -20.80
C ALA A 410 -16.69 0.73 -19.62
N PHE A 411 -16.40 0.29 -18.38
CA PHE A 411 -16.43 1.16 -17.20
C PHE A 411 -15.40 2.30 -17.32
N TYR A 412 -14.13 1.99 -17.59
CA TYR A 412 -13.09 3.00 -17.71
C TYR A 412 -13.34 4.01 -18.84
N VAL A 413 -13.76 3.54 -20.01
CA VAL A 413 -14.11 4.40 -21.15
C VAL A 413 -15.25 5.36 -20.79
N ARG A 414 -16.29 4.86 -20.11
CA ARG A 414 -17.40 5.69 -19.61
C ARG A 414 -16.94 6.76 -18.63
N HIS A 415 -15.91 6.45 -17.83
CA HIS A 415 -15.39 7.32 -16.78
C HIS A 415 -14.02 7.94 -17.11
N ARG A 416 -13.68 8.05 -18.41
CA ARG A 416 -12.36 8.54 -18.86
C ARG A 416 -11.94 9.90 -18.31
N ALA A 417 -12.89 10.79 -18.03
CA ALA A 417 -12.61 12.12 -17.48
C ALA A 417 -12.27 12.08 -15.98
N ASP A 418 -12.52 10.96 -15.31
CA ASP A 418 -12.19 10.73 -13.91
C ASP A 418 -10.89 9.89 -13.77
N LEU A 419 -10.33 9.41 -14.89
CA LEU A 419 -9.03 8.72 -14.93
C LEU A 419 -7.86 9.71 -14.90
N ALA A 420 -6.72 9.25 -14.38
CA ALA A 420 -5.47 9.97 -14.45
C ALA A 420 -4.78 9.76 -15.81
N ALA A 421 -4.88 8.55 -16.37
CA ALA A 421 -4.44 8.24 -17.72
C ALA A 421 -5.11 9.16 -18.75
N GLY A 422 -4.31 9.91 -19.51
CA GLY A 422 -4.77 10.80 -20.58
C GLY A 422 -5.34 12.16 -20.13
N ASP A 423 -5.28 12.54 -18.84
CA ASP A 423 -5.69 13.86 -18.33
C ASP A 423 -4.52 14.60 -17.63
N TRP A 424 -3.34 14.60 -18.27
CA TRP A 424 -2.10 15.21 -17.75
C TRP A 424 -2.21 16.73 -17.54
N ILE A 425 -3.09 17.41 -18.28
CA ILE A 425 -3.33 18.85 -18.12
C ILE A 425 -4.00 19.16 -16.78
N ARG A 426 -4.92 18.30 -16.33
CA ARG A 426 -5.62 18.51 -15.06
C ARG A 426 -4.94 17.83 -13.88
N ARG A 427 -4.08 16.84 -14.14
CA ARG A 427 -3.37 16.09 -13.11
C ARG A 427 -1.87 16.02 -13.44
N PRO A 428 -1.16 17.15 -13.42
CA PRO A 428 0.26 17.18 -13.78
C PRO A 428 1.15 16.36 -12.84
N HIS A 429 0.68 16.06 -11.63
CA HIS A 429 1.40 15.27 -10.64
C HIS A 429 0.71 13.91 -10.43
N ARG A 430 1.51 12.85 -10.30
CA ARG A 430 1.05 11.53 -9.84
C ARG A 430 0.98 11.52 -8.32
N GLU A 431 -0.07 10.91 -7.81
CA GLU A 431 -0.22 10.74 -6.37
C GLU A 431 0.68 9.62 -5.86
N ARG A 432 1.19 9.74 -4.63
CA ARG A 432 1.82 8.62 -3.91
C ARG A 432 0.83 7.48 -3.69
N TYR A 433 1.30 6.23 -3.86
CA TYR A 433 0.50 5.07 -3.51
C TYR A 433 0.41 4.90 -1.99
N LEU A 434 -0.82 4.79 -1.48
CA LEU A 434 -1.07 4.51 -0.07
C LEU A 434 -1.50 3.05 0.08
N THR A 435 -0.86 2.34 0.99
CA THR A 435 -1.18 0.93 1.29
C THR A 435 -2.56 0.74 1.93
N ASN A 436 -3.13 1.81 2.52
CA ASN A 436 -4.46 1.78 3.13
C ASN A 436 -5.55 1.40 2.12
N SER A 437 -6.37 0.42 2.52
CA SER A 437 -7.44 -0.10 1.69
C SER A 437 -8.75 -0.26 2.48
N PRO A 438 -9.89 0.07 1.87
CA PRO A 438 -11.22 -0.20 2.43
C PRO A 438 -11.64 -1.67 2.29
N ILE A 439 -10.99 -2.43 1.39
CA ILE A 439 -11.20 -3.86 1.23
C ILE A 439 -10.32 -4.64 2.22
N PRO A 440 -10.87 -5.58 3.01
CA PRO A 440 -10.10 -6.45 3.91
C PRO A 440 -8.99 -7.25 3.21
N GLY A 441 -8.07 -7.80 3.99
CA GLY A 441 -6.98 -8.66 3.49
C GLY A 441 -5.77 -7.90 2.94
N TRP A 442 -5.66 -6.60 3.23
CA TRP A 442 -4.57 -5.72 2.81
C TRP A 442 -3.37 -5.67 3.80
N ARG A 443 -3.41 -6.46 4.89
CA ARG A 443 -2.26 -6.91 5.70
C ARG A 443 -2.61 -8.27 6.30
N TYR A 444 -1.74 -9.26 6.14
CA TYR A 444 -1.84 -10.53 6.86
C TYR A 444 -1.21 -10.35 8.24
N ALA A 445 -1.90 -10.84 9.26
CA ALA A 445 -1.51 -10.77 10.67
C ALA A 445 -0.50 -11.85 11.05
#